data_AF-A0A803KXQ9-F1
#
_entry.id   AF-A0A803KXQ9-F1
#
_cell.length_a   1.000
_cell.length_b   1.000
_cell.length_c   1.000
_cell.angle_alpha   90.00
_cell.angle_beta   90.00
_cell.angle_gamma   90.00
#
_symmetry.space_group_name_H-M   'P 1'
#
loop_
_entity.id
_entity.type
_entity.pdbx_description
1 polymer ?
#
loop_
_entity_poly.entity_id
_entity_poly.type
_entity_poly.pdbx_seq_one_letter_code
_entity_poly.pdbx_strand_id
1 'polypeptide(L)'
;MITISVWILAFKMSFVEQLDTLNEKMVDFTVSKVAVRDGRFDKEAYSTLACRFNKDFESDTIRPLTVLLQCNGLLTKRIREELKNGEEYWALERRLCGASEQDEISIEDALRAIQLKSFDYRVLNLLLYQLQGEEVNDLHMEFLTISEFLVEVSDDLFDYEVSLQAKSFENIISASRFPVLNMWFFVQEDVLENNFNILRMFVRIYGASVAPTMLAKSIAEAEEKYEKLSKALDPKLYASYQKRCEEATREGGKISGYSLGSWTIPPLIVDEELYRSSMQDSS
;
A
#
# COMPACT_ATOMS: atom_id res chain seq x y z
N MET A 1 20.47 -12.79 8.50
CA MET A 1 20.19 -11.71 7.53
C MET A 1 18.88 -12.05 6.87
N ILE A 2 17.82 -11.39 7.31
CA ILE A 2 16.45 -11.71 6.91
C ILE A 2 16.19 -10.93 5.60
N THR A 3 15.93 -11.68 4.53
CA THR A 3 15.41 -11.18 3.25
C THR A 3 14.00 -10.66 3.46
N ILE A 4 13.87 -9.40 3.89
CA ILE A 4 12.59 -8.76 4.26
C ILE A 4 11.95 -8.07 3.05
N SER A 5 12.71 -7.31 2.28
CA SER A 5 12.19 -6.39 1.25
C SER A 5 11.45 -7.09 0.08
N VAL A 6 12.03 -8.12 -0.54
CA VAL A 6 11.39 -8.83 -1.68
C VAL A 6 10.12 -9.60 -1.28
N TRP A 7 10.11 -10.11 -0.05
CA TRP A 7 9.06 -10.96 0.51
C TRP A 7 7.81 -10.17 0.87
N ILE A 8 8.03 -8.89 1.18
CA ILE A 8 7.05 -7.95 1.69
C ILE A 8 6.37 -7.19 0.54
N LEU A 9 7.12 -6.75 -0.48
CA LEU A 9 6.57 -6.20 -1.74
C LEU A 9 5.58 -7.16 -2.41
N ALA A 10 6.00 -8.41 -2.55
CA ALA A 10 5.16 -9.41 -3.19
C ALA A 10 3.89 -9.71 -2.37
N PHE A 11 4.01 -9.69 -1.02
CA PHE A 11 2.88 -9.94 -0.12
C PHE A 11 1.74 -8.93 -0.34
N LYS A 12 2.04 -7.64 -0.53
CA LYS A 12 1.03 -6.59 -0.71
C LYS A 12 0.24 -6.75 -2.02
N MET A 13 0.93 -6.98 -3.14
CA MET A 13 0.29 -7.28 -4.43
C MET A 13 -0.53 -8.57 -4.39
N SER A 14 0.06 -9.64 -3.88
CA SER A 14 -0.58 -10.95 -3.92
C SER A 14 -1.72 -11.06 -2.87
N PHE A 15 -1.67 -10.36 -1.73
CA PHE A 15 -2.76 -10.37 -0.75
C PHE A 15 -4.00 -9.64 -1.29
N VAL A 16 -3.82 -8.56 -2.07
CA VAL A 16 -4.91 -7.92 -2.82
C VAL A 16 -5.44 -8.86 -3.90
N GLU A 17 -4.57 -9.50 -4.69
CA GLU A 17 -5.02 -10.49 -5.71
C GLU A 17 -5.74 -11.69 -5.08
N GLN A 18 -5.31 -12.14 -3.90
CA GLN A 18 -5.96 -13.23 -3.17
C GLN A 18 -7.25 -12.79 -2.49
N LEU A 19 -7.36 -11.55 -2.02
CA LEU A 19 -8.63 -10.99 -1.58
C LEU A 19 -9.59 -10.88 -2.73
N ASP A 20 -9.14 -10.45 -3.90
CA ASP A 20 -9.98 -10.44 -5.09
C ASP A 20 -10.39 -11.87 -5.46
N THR A 21 -9.48 -12.83 -5.48
CA THR A 21 -9.80 -14.24 -5.78
C THR A 21 -10.71 -14.89 -4.72
N LEU A 22 -10.50 -14.58 -3.43
CA LEU A 22 -11.33 -15.08 -2.33
C LEU A 22 -12.67 -14.37 -2.26
N ASN A 23 -12.72 -13.07 -2.56
CA ASN A 23 -13.95 -12.30 -2.70
C ASN A 23 -14.74 -12.78 -3.91
N GLU A 24 -14.12 -13.06 -5.05
CA GLU A 24 -14.77 -13.66 -6.22
C GLU A 24 -15.35 -15.03 -5.86
N LYS A 25 -14.58 -15.89 -5.19
CA LYS A 25 -15.07 -17.21 -4.73
C LYS A 25 -16.14 -17.12 -3.65
N MET A 26 -16.06 -16.12 -2.75
CA MET A 26 -17.06 -15.89 -1.71
C MET A 26 -18.32 -15.24 -2.27
N VAL A 27 -18.22 -14.34 -3.25
CA VAL A 27 -19.35 -13.81 -4.02
C VAL A 27 -20.03 -14.96 -4.76
N ASP A 28 -19.28 -15.84 -5.43
CA ASP A 28 -19.83 -17.02 -6.10
C ASP A 28 -20.49 -18.00 -5.12
N PHE A 29 -19.88 -18.23 -3.96
CA PHE A 29 -20.42 -19.11 -2.91
C PHE A 29 -21.67 -18.51 -2.24
N THR A 30 -21.71 -17.20 -2.03
CA THR A 30 -22.82 -16.49 -1.41
C THR A 30 -23.97 -16.33 -2.40
N VAL A 31 -23.70 -15.99 -3.66
CA VAL A 31 -24.68 -16.01 -4.77
C VAL A 31 -25.27 -17.42 -4.92
N SER A 32 -24.45 -18.47 -4.85
CA SER A 32 -24.92 -19.86 -4.92
C SER A 32 -25.75 -20.28 -3.70
N LYS A 33 -25.37 -19.88 -2.47
CA LYS A 33 -26.15 -20.19 -1.26
C LYS A 33 -27.45 -19.40 -1.15
N VAL A 34 -27.47 -18.14 -1.58
CA VAL A 34 -28.68 -17.32 -1.54
C VAL A 34 -29.62 -17.68 -2.70
N ALA A 35 -29.11 -18.07 -3.87
CA ALA A 35 -29.93 -18.67 -4.93
C ALA A 35 -30.61 -19.99 -4.51
N VAL A 36 -30.04 -20.71 -3.54
CA VAL A 36 -30.59 -21.97 -3.00
C VAL A 36 -31.51 -21.74 -1.79
N ARG A 37 -31.44 -20.59 -1.10
CA ARG A 37 -32.23 -20.34 0.12
C ARG A 37 -33.35 -19.33 0.03
N ASP A 38 -33.37 -18.41 -0.94
CA ASP A 38 -34.46 -17.44 -0.98
C ASP A 38 -34.82 -17.05 -2.41
N GLY A 39 -35.98 -17.53 -2.88
CA GLY A 39 -36.63 -17.08 -4.11
C GLY A 39 -37.12 -15.63 -4.07
N ARG A 40 -36.58 -14.81 -3.16
CA ARG A 40 -36.82 -13.36 -3.03
C ARG A 40 -35.52 -12.66 -2.63
N PHE A 41 -34.60 -12.51 -3.58
CA PHE A 41 -33.60 -11.46 -3.48
C PHE A 41 -34.29 -10.11 -3.67
N ASP A 42 -34.35 -9.32 -2.60
CA ASP A 42 -34.98 -8.00 -2.59
C ASP A 42 -34.06 -6.99 -3.31
N LYS A 43 -34.07 -7.08 -4.65
CA LYS A 43 -33.34 -6.21 -5.59
C LYS A 43 -33.63 -4.72 -5.35
N GLU A 44 -34.77 -4.44 -4.72
CA GLU A 44 -35.27 -3.11 -4.37
C GLU A 44 -34.51 -2.49 -3.18
N ALA A 45 -34.03 -3.28 -2.21
CA ALA A 45 -33.28 -2.77 -1.06
C ALA A 45 -31.86 -2.31 -1.44
N TYR A 46 -31.16 -3.08 -2.29
CA TYR A 46 -29.85 -2.71 -2.83
C TYR A 46 -29.96 -1.52 -3.80
N SER A 47 -30.99 -1.49 -4.65
CA SER A 47 -31.24 -0.34 -5.54
C SER A 47 -31.61 0.92 -4.76
N THR A 48 -32.36 0.80 -3.66
CA THR A 48 -32.70 1.94 -2.79
C THR A 48 -31.48 2.45 -2.00
N LEU A 49 -30.58 1.56 -1.56
CA LEU A 49 -29.31 1.95 -0.94
C LEU A 49 -28.38 2.62 -1.97
N ALA A 50 -28.17 2.01 -3.14
CA ALA A 50 -27.36 2.58 -4.21
C ALA A 50 -27.86 3.97 -4.69
N CYS A 51 -29.18 4.16 -4.77
CA CYS A 51 -29.78 5.46 -5.08
C CYS A 51 -29.60 6.52 -3.98
N ARG A 52 -29.47 6.13 -2.69
CA ARG A 52 -29.17 7.07 -1.59
C ARG A 52 -27.71 7.51 -1.59
N PHE A 53 -26.78 6.62 -1.93
CA PHE A 53 -25.35 6.94 -1.88
C PHE A 53 -24.87 7.85 -3.01
N ASN A 54 -25.54 7.85 -4.18
CA ASN A 54 -25.11 8.61 -5.37
C ASN A 54 -25.01 10.14 -5.21
N LYS A 55 -25.63 10.76 -4.18
CA LYS A 55 -25.50 12.21 -3.93
C LYS A 55 -24.45 12.56 -2.86
N ASP A 56 -24.03 11.60 -2.04
CA ASP A 56 -23.12 11.82 -0.91
C ASP A 56 -21.65 11.52 -1.26
N PHE A 57 -21.38 10.87 -2.40
CA PHE A 57 -20.03 10.49 -2.84
C PHE A 57 -19.11 11.68 -3.20
N GLU A 58 -19.65 12.85 -3.55
CA GLU A 58 -18.84 13.98 -4.03
C GLU A 58 -18.05 14.70 -2.93
N SER A 59 -18.29 14.43 -1.63
CA SER A 59 -17.62 15.14 -0.54
C SER A 59 -17.02 14.28 0.58
N ASP A 60 -17.42 13.01 0.70
CA ASP A 60 -17.04 12.16 1.84
C ASP A 60 -16.78 10.72 1.35
N THR A 61 -15.51 10.40 1.11
CA THR A 61 -15.08 9.12 0.50
C THR A 61 -15.23 7.93 1.45
N ILE A 62 -15.18 8.14 2.77
CA ILE A 62 -15.22 7.08 3.79
C ILE A 62 -16.61 6.83 4.32
N ARG A 63 -17.49 7.84 4.34
CA ARG A 63 -18.84 7.71 4.88
C ARG A 63 -19.69 6.63 4.23
N PRO A 64 -19.72 6.44 2.90
CA PRO A 64 -20.46 5.34 2.28
C PRO A 64 -20.01 3.97 2.83
N LEU A 65 -18.70 3.76 2.93
CA LEU A 65 -18.13 2.53 3.50
C LEU A 65 -18.50 2.38 4.98
N THR A 66 -18.42 3.46 5.76
CA THR A 66 -18.79 3.45 7.18
C THR A 66 -20.26 3.05 7.38
N VAL A 67 -21.17 3.60 6.58
CA VAL A 67 -22.60 3.24 6.62
C VAL A 67 -22.79 1.77 6.24
N LEU A 68 -22.11 1.30 5.19
CA LEU A 68 -22.20 -0.10 4.77
C LEU A 68 -21.72 -1.06 5.86
N LEU A 69 -20.56 -0.80 6.46
CA LEU A 69 -20.03 -1.61 7.56
C LEU A 69 -20.96 -1.59 8.78
N GLN A 70 -21.58 -0.44 9.07
CA GLN A 70 -22.53 -0.31 10.17
C GLN A 70 -23.80 -1.12 9.91
N CYS A 71 -24.39 -1.04 8.72
CA CYS A 71 -25.58 -1.80 8.34
C CYS A 71 -25.36 -3.32 8.41
N ASN A 72 -24.13 -3.77 8.16
CA ASN A 72 -23.75 -5.19 8.25
C ASN A 72 -23.26 -5.60 9.65
N GLY A 73 -23.26 -4.70 10.64
CA GLY A 73 -22.78 -5.00 11.99
C GLY A 73 -21.27 -5.22 12.11
N LEU A 74 -20.50 -4.83 11.09
CA LEU A 74 -19.03 -5.02 11.02
C LEU A 74 -18.24 -3.80 11.51
N LEU A 75 -18.89 -2.65 11.70
CA LEU A 75 -18.22 -1.41 12.09
C LEU A 75 -17.84 -1.41 13.59
N THR A 76 -16.61 -1.81 13.88
CA THR A 76 -16.04 -1.73 15.24
C THR A 76 -15.41 -0.36 15.52
N LYS A 77 -15.12 -0.08 16.80
CA LYS A 77 -14.36 1.11 17.20
C LYS A 77 -12.97 1.15 16.54
N ARG A 78 -12.29 0.00 16.44
CA ARG A 78 -10.96 -0.09 15.80
C ARG A 78 -11.02 0.19 14.31
N ILE A 79 -12.01 -0.38 13.59
CA ILE A 79 -12.18 -0.11 12.16
C ILE A 79 -12.48 1.37 11.92
N ARG A 80 -13.32 1.99 12.75
CA ARG A 80 -13.59 3.43 12.66
C ARG A 80 -12.32 4.27 12.83
N GLU A 81 -11.42 3.85 13.72
CA GLU A 81 -10.16 4.56 13.93
C GLU A 81 -9.21 4.39 12.74
N GLU A 82 -9.09 3.19 12.17
CA GLU A 82 -8.28 2.99 10.96
C GLU A 82 -8.82 3.74 9.74
N LEU A 83 -10.14 3.89 9.62
CA LEU A 83 -10.72 4.73 8.57
C LEU A 83 -10.37 6.21 8.76
N LYS A 84 -10.40 6.72 10.00
CA LYS A 84 -9.92 8.08 10.29
C LYS A 84 -8.43 8.26 10.03
N ASN A 85 -7.63 7.23 10.31
CA ASN A 85 -6.22 7.23 9.94
C ASN A 85 -6.05 7.38 8.41
N GLY A 86 -6.94 6.79 7.61
CA GLY A 86 -6.95 6.99 6.15
C GLY A 86 -7.29 8.43 5.73
N GLU A 87 -8.27 9.06 6.38
CA GLU A 87 -8.56 10.49 6.20
C GLU A 87 -7.35 11.37 6.55
N GLU A 88 -6.67 11.07 7.67
CA GLU A 88 -5.45 11.74 8.09
C GLU A 88 -4.34 11.54 7.05
N TYR A 89 -4.12 10.31 6.56
CA TYR A 89 -3.15 10.01 5.51
C TYR A 89 -3.36 10.89 4.28
N TRP A 90 -4.58 10.92 3.72
CA TRP A 90 -4.84 11.73 2.52
C TRP A 90 -4.65 13.22 2.76
N ALA A 91 -4.94 13.71 3.97
CA ALA A 91 -4.67 15.10 4.32
C ALA A 91 -3.16 15.38 4.39
N LEU A 92 -2.38 14.45 4.96
CA LEU A 92 -0.92 14.51 4.98
C LEU A 92 -0.35 14.46 3.57
N GLU A 93 -0.74 13.49 2.76
CA GLU A 93 -0.30 13.31 1.37
C GLU A 93 -0.53 14.59 0.54
N ARG A 94 -1.76 15.12 0.53
CA ARG A 94 -2.07 16.37 -0.19
C ARG A 94 -1.22 17.55 0.28
N ARG A 95 -0.97 17.65 1.58
CA ARG A 95 -0.16 18.73 2.16
C ARG A 95 1.31 18.57 1.80
N LEU A 96 1.87 17.37 1.92
CA LEU A 96 3.28 17.07 1.67
C LEU A 96 3.62 17.17 0.19
N CYS A 97 2.78 16.63 -0.68
CA CYS A 97 2.96 16.70 -2.14
C CYS A 97 2.63 18.08 -2.71
N GLY A 98 1.72 18.83 -2.08
CA GLY A 98 1.36 20.19 -2.49
C GLY A 98 2.27 21.30 -1.95
N ALA A 99 3.19 20.98 -1.04
CA ALA A 99 4.08 21.95 -0.43
C ALA A 99 5.13 22.47 -1.41
N SER A 100 5.31 23.79 -1.48
CA SER A 100 6.34 24.48 -2.27
C SER A 100 7.74 24.24 -1.72
N GLU A 101 8.79 24.56 -2.47
CA GLU A 101 10.19 24.47 -2.01
C GLU A 101 10.49 25.29 -0.76
N GLN A 102 9.77 26.41 -0.55
CA GLN A 102 9.95 27.29 0.60
C GLN A 102 9.21 26.81 1.85
N ASP A 103 8.31 25.83 1.70
CA ASP A 103 7.57 25.28 2.82
C ASP A 103 8.47 24.32 3.60
N GLU A 104 8.48 24.44 4.93
CA GLU A 104 9.20 23.50 5.78
C GLU A 104 8.35 22.24 5.96
N ILE A 105 8.89 21.07 5.58
CA ILE A 105 8.26 19.79 5.85
C ILE A 105 8.79 19.25 7.18
N SER A 106 7.88 18.82 8.04
CA SER A 106 8.19 18.10 9.27
C SER A 106 8.48 16.62 8.97
N ILE A 107 9.52 16.08 9.61
CA ILE A 107 9.83 14.65 9.57
C ILE A 107 8.74 13.82 10.23
N GLU A 108 8.12 14.33 11.30
CA GLU A 108 7.02 13.69 11.99
C GLU A 108 5.83 13.49 11.06
N ASP A 109 5.51 14.51 10.24
CA ASP A 109 4.44 14.42 9.24
C ASP A 109 4.76 13.39 8.15
N ALA A 110 6.00 13.35 7.64
CA ALA A 110 6.41 12.38 6.63
C ALA A 110 6.39 10.95 7.15
N LEU A 111 6.89 10.72 8.37
CA LEU A 111 6.85 9.43 9.05
C LEU A 111 5.43 9.00 9.40
N ARG A 112 4.57 9.94 9.79
CA ARG A 112 3.15 9.66 10.03
C ARG A 112 2.44 9.26 8.74
N ALA A 113 2.69 9.97 7.63
CA ALA A 113 2.09 9.65 6.34
C ALA A 113 2.40 8.21 5.91
N ILE A 114 3.67 7.80 5.91
CA ILE A 114 4.03 6.42 5.51
C ILE A 114 3.46 5.36 6.46
N GLN A 115 3.35 5.63 7.76
CA GLN A 115 2.70 4.70 8.70
C GLN A 115 1.20 4.52 8.42
N LEU A 116 0.56 5.57 7.91
CA LEU A 116 -0.88 5.56 7.63
C LEU A 116 -1.23 5.09 6.21
N LYS A 117 -0.27 5.06 5.28
CA LYS A 117 -0.45 4.73 3.85
C LYS A 117 -1.24 3.43 3.61
N SER A 118 -0.98 2.39 4.40
CA SER A 118 -1.64 1.07 4.32
C SER A 118 -2.77 0.84 5.35
N PHE A 119 -3.56 1.86 5.67
CA PHE A 119 -4.67 1.73 6.62
C PHE A 119 -5.77 0.74 6.18
N ASP A 120 -5.96 0.61 4.87
CA ASP A 120 -6.91 -0.31 4.23
C ASP A 120 -6.58 -1.78 4.53
N TYR A 121 -5.30 -2.16 4.54
CA TYR A 121 -4.85 -3.49 4.96
C TYR A 121 -5.19 -3.76 6.43
N ARG A 122 -5.06 -2.77 7.31
CA ARG A 122 -5.44 -2.89 8.72
C ARG A 122 -6.95 -3.01 8.91
N VAL A 123 -7.73 -2.19 8.19
CA VAL A 123 -9.20 -2.30 8.16
C VAL A 123 -9.62 -3.70 7.75
N LEU A 124 -9.01 -4.24 6.70
CA LEU A 124 -9.33 -5.57 6.22
C LEU A 124 -8.96 -6.68 7.23
N ASN A 125 -7.76 -6.63 7.83
CA ASN A 125 -7.40 -7.60 8.87
C ASN A 125 -8.39 -7.58 10.04
N LEU A 126 -8.82 -6.39 10.47
CA LEU A 126 -9.85 -6.24 11.49
C LEU A 126 -11.20 -6.84 11.06
N LEU A 127 -11.59 -6.66 9.80
CA LEU A 127 -12.80 -7.29 9.25
C LEU A 127 -12.67 -8.82 9.26
N LEU A 128 -11.51 -9.38 8.91
CA LEU A 128 -11.29 -10.83 8.93
C LEU A 128 -11.41 -11.41 10.35
N TYR A 129 -10.88 -10.73 11.37
CA TYR A 129 -11.11 -11.10 12.78
C TYR A 129 -12.60 -11.12 13.13
N GLN A 130 -13.33 -10.05 12.76
CA GLN A 130 -14.77 -9.97 13.03
C GLN A 130 -15.57 -11.07 12.33
N LEU A 131 -15.26 -11.37 11.07
CA LEU A 131 -15.95 -12.40 10.29
C LEU A 131 -15.68 -13.82 10.82
N GLN A 132 -14.52 -14.06 11.42
CA GLN A 132 -14.18 -15.33 12.06
C GLN A 132 -14.75 -15.44 13.48
N GLY A 133 -15.24 -14.34 14.07
CA GLY A 133 -15.67 -14.30 15.46
C GLY A 133 -14.51 -14.40 16.46
N GLU A 134 -13.29 -14.09 16.02
CA GLU A 134 -12.07 -14.18 16.81
C GLU A 134 -11.74 -12.82 17.45
N GLU A 135 -11.12 -12.85 18.63
CA GLU A 135 -10.61 -11.63 19.26
C GLU A 135 -9.40 -11.11 18.48
N VAL A 136 -9.33 -9.80 18.30
CA VAL A 136 -8.22 -9.17 17.57
C VAL A 136 -6.94 -9.35 18.37
N ASN A 137 -5.95 -10.00 17.77
CA ASN A 137 -4.64 -10.18 18.38
C ASN A 137 -3.79 -8.91 18.24
N ASP A 138 -3.58 -8.19 19.34
CA ASP A 138 -2.82 -6.93 19.36
C ASP A 138 -1.37 -7.09 18.91
N LEU A 139 -0.72 -8.19 19.27
CA LEU A 139 0.64 -8.48 18.85
C LEU A 139 0.72 -8.70 17.33
N HIS A 140 -0.29 -9.35 16.75
CA HIS A 140 -0.40 -9.53 15.31
C HIS A 140 -0.61 -8.17 14.60
N MET A 141 -1.50 -7.31 15.11
CA MET A 141 -1.71 -5.99 14.53
C MET A 141 -0.46 -5.08 14.63
N GLU A 142 0.29 -5.16 15.73
CA GLU A 142 1.56 -4.44 15.86
C GLU A 142 2.62 -4.97 14.88
N PHE A 143 2.70 -6.29 14.72
CA PHE A 143 3.57 -6.91 13.72
C PHE A 143 3.22 -6.46 12.30
N LEU A 144 1.94 -6.45 11.94
CA LEU A 144 1.47 -5.99 10.63
C LEU A 144 1.85 -4.54 10.37
N THR A 145 1.67 -3.65 11.36
CA THR A 145 2.01 -2.22 11.21
C THR A 145 3.49 -2.01 10.85
N ILE A 146 4.40 -2.76 11.47
CA ILE A 146 5.83 -2.66 11.16
C ILE A 146 6.19 -3.33 9.83
N SER A 147 5.55 -4.47 9.54
CA SER A 147 5.70 -5.12 8.25
C SER A 147 5.27 -4.21 7.11
N GLU A 148 4.09 -3.59 7.24
CA GLU A 148 3.52 -2.62 6.29
C GLU A 148 4.47 -1.45 6.06
N PHE A 149 5.00 -0.82 7.11
CA PHE A 149 5.99 0.25 6.97
C PHE A 149 7.19 -0.18 6.11
N LEU A 150 7.73 -1.38 6.35
CA LEU A 150 8.85 -1.90 5.55
C LEU A 150 8.42 -2.21 4.10
N VAL A 151 7.15 -2.58 3.85
CA VAL A 151 6.62 -2.68 2.48
C VAL A 151 6.66 -1.31 1.82
N GLU A 152 6.03 -0.32 2.44
CA GLU A 152 5.84 1.01 1.83
C GLU A 152 7.19 1.65 1.50
N VAL A 153 8.17 1.54 2.39
CA VAL A 153 9.52 2.06 2.11
C VAL A 153 10.13 1.32 0.93
N SER A 154 9.92 0.00 0.82
CA SER A 154 10.45 -0.77 -0.30
C SER A 154 9.75 -0.44 -1.62
N ASP A 155 8.42 -0.25 -1.60
CA ASP A 155 7.61 0.17 -2.76
C ASP A 155 8.12 1.54 -3.24
N ASP A 156 8.18 2.53 -2.33
CA ASP A 156 8.64 3.89 -2.62
C ASP A 156 10.07 3.92 -3.22
N LEU A 157 10.99 3.09 -2.71
CA LEU A 157 12.35 3.03 -3.27
C LEU A 157 12.36 2.46 -4.69
N PHE A 158 11.52 1.45 -4.96
CA PHE A 158 11.40 0.83 -6.27
C PHE A 158 10.73 1.79 -7.26
N ASP A 159 9.62 2.42 -6.90
CA ASP A 159 8.89 3.37 -7.73
C ASP A 159 9.74 4.61 -8.05
N TYR A 160 10.55 5.07 -7.10
CA TYR A 160 11.54 6.11 -7.35
C TYR A 160 12.62 5.66 -8.35
N GLU A 161 13.13 4.44 -8.22
CA GLU A 161 14.12 3.90 -9.15
C GLU A 161 13.57 3.73 -10.56
N VAL A 162 12.35 3.21 -10.71
CA VAL A 162 11.71 3.08 -12.03
C VAL A 162 11.45 4.45 -12.64
N SER A 163 11.08 5.45 -11.84
CA SER A 163 10.93 6.84 -12.30
C SER A 163 12.22 7.41 -12.91
N LEU A 164 13.40 7.00 -12.43
CA LEU A 164 14.70 7.38 -13.03
C LEU A 164 14.94 6.70 -14.39
N GLN A 165 14.46 5.45 -14.53
CA GLN A 165 14.70 4.62 -15.71
C GLN A 165 13.70 4.89 -16.84
N ALA A 166 12.58 5.58 -16.57
CA ALA A 166 11.57 5.95 -17.57
C ALA A 166 12.17 6.61 -18.83
N LYS A 167 13.16 7.51 -18.67
CA LYS A 167 13.95 8.12 -19.77
C LYS A 167 14.60 7.10 -20.71
N SER A 168 15.07 5.99 -20.17
CA SER A 168 15.78 4.96 -20.93
C SER A 168 14.82 3.96 -21.58
N PHE A 169 13.61 3.80 -21.03
CA PHE A 169 12.61 2.85 -21.52
C PHE A 169 11.69 3.44 -22.60
N GLU A 170 11.34 4.72 -22.58
CA GLU A 170 10.56 5.35 -23.67
C GLU A 170 11.23 5.17 -25.05
N ASN A 171 12.56 5.30 -25.08
CA ASN A 171 13.37 5.07 -26.29
C ASN A 171 13.37 3.59 -26.75
N ILE A 172 13.10 2.64 -25.86
CA ILE A 172 13.05 1.20 -26.15
C ILE A 172 11.62 0.77 -26.52
N ILE A 173 10.60 1.30 -25.84
CA ILE A 173 9.19 0.99 -26.04
C ILE A 173 8.67 1.54 -27.37
N SER A 174 9.09 2.74 -27.77
CA SER A 174 8.79 3.28 -29.12
C SER A 174 9.33 2.39 -30.26
N ALA A 175 10.33 1.55 -29.98
CA ALA A 175 10.94 0.63 -30.94
C ALA A 175 10.39 -0.80 -30.89
N SER A 176 9.59 -1.19 -29.89
CA SER A 176 9.22 -2.60 -29.66
C SER A 176 7.70 -2.81 -29.52
N ARG A 177 7.12 -3.43 -30.55
CA ARG A 177 5.71 -3.81 -30.66
C ARG A 177 5.42 -5.12 -29.89
N PHE A 178 5.60 -5.13 -28.57
CA PHE A 178 5.34 -6.32 -27.75
C PHE A 178 4.28 -6.08 -26.65
N PRO A 179 3.32 -7.00 -26.47
CA PRO A 179 2.20 -6.88 -25.53
C PRO A 179 2.55 -7.29 -24.08
N VAL A 180 3.81 -7.14 -23.65
CA VAL A 180 4.24 -7.40 -22.26
C VAL A 180 3.91 -6.22 -21.33
N LEU A 181 3.15 -5.25 -21.85
CA LEU A 181 2.91 -3.91 -21.31
C LEU A 181 2.00 -3.86 -20.07
N ASN A 182 1.38 -4.96 -19.67
CA ASN A 182 0.40 -4.92 -18.57
C ASN A 182 1.01 -4.89 -17.17
N MET A 183 2.31 -5.18 -17.01
CA MET A 183 2.99 -5.11 -15.70
C MET A 183 3.60 -3.73 -15.42
N TRP A 184 3.89 -2.95 -16.46
CA TRP A 184 4.29 -1.53 -16.35
C TRP A 184 3.11 -0.60 -16.06
N PHE A 185 1.88 -1.09 -16.18
CA PHE A 185 0.65 -0.32 -16.00
C PHE A 185 0.31 -0.02 -14.53
N PHE A 186 1.05 -0.59 -13.58
CA PHE A 186 0.86 -0.36 -12.14
C PHE A 186 2.06 0.31 -11.45
N VAL A 187 3.13 0.65 -12.18
CA VAL A 187 4.21 1.45 -11.58
C VAL A 187 3.67 2.86 -11.39
N GLN A 188 3.56 3.27 -10.14
CA GLN A 188 3.23 4.64 -9.81
C GLN A 188 4.50 5.47 -10.04
N GLU A 189 4.49 6.35 -11.03
CA GLU A 189 5.64 7.21 -11.31
C GLU A 189 5.67 8.36 -10.31
N ASP A 190 6.05 8.09 -9.06
CA ASP A 190 5.95 9.02 -7.93
C ASP A 190 6.55 10.39 -8.20
N VAL A 191 7.67 10.44 -8.93
CA VAL A 191 8.35 11.69 -9.28
C VAL A 191 7.57 12.47 -10.33
N LEU A 192 7.01 11.79 -11.34
CA LEU A 192 6.33 12.39 -12.48
C LEU A 192 4.91 12.84 -12.13
N GLU A 193 4.19 12.03 -11.37
CA GLU A 193 2.85 12.31 -10.87
C GLU A 193 2.85 13.15 -9.58
N ASN A 194 4.03 13.40 -9.01
CA ASN A 194 4.22 14.10 -7.74
C ASN A 194 3.47 13.41 -6.57
N ASN A 195 3.48 12.08 -6.54
CA ASN A 195 2.89 11.29 -5.47
C ASN A 195 3.81 11.21 -4.26
N PHE A 196 3.22 10.83 -3.11
CA PHE A 196 3.97 10.73 -1.87
C PHE A 196 4.98 9.58 -1.94
N ASN A 197 6.23 9.91 -1.65
CA ASN A 197 7.33 8.97 -1.56
C ASN A 197 8.26 9.37 -0.42
N ILE A 198 8.57 8.43 0.46
CA ILE A 198 9.33 8.70 1.68
C ILE A 198 10.76 9.15 1.39
N LEU A 199 11.40 8.65 0.34
CA LEU A 199 12.75 9.08 -0.03
C LEU A 199 12.75 10.55 -0.45
N ARG A 200 11.76 10.97 -1.26
CA ARG A 200 11.57 12.37 -1.66
C ARG A 200 11.42 13.28 -0.45
N MET A 201 10.60 12.86 0.52
CA MET A 201 10.40 13.62 1.76
C MET A 201 11.70 13.74 2.56
N PHE A 202 12.44 12.64 2.72
CA PHE A 202 13.71 12.66 3.43
C PHE A 202 14.74 13.56 2.75
N VAL A 203 14.82 13.55 1.41
CA VAL A 203 15.68 14.47 0.64
C VAL A 203 15.27 15.92 0.88
N ARG A 204 13.98 16.22 0.94
CA ARG A 204 13.49 17.58 1.21
C ARG A 204 13.82 18.08 2.62
N ILE A 205 13.79 17.19 3.61
CA ILE A 205 14.03 17.53 5.01
C ILE A 205 15.54 17.62 5.33
N TYR A 206 16.30 16.62 4.91
CA TYR A 206 17.70 16.46 5.32
C TYR A 206 18.72 16.85 4.23
N GLY A 207 18.25 17.05 3.00
CA GLY A 207 19.10 17.23 1.82
C GLY A 207 19.62 15.91 1.27
N ALA A 208 19.99 15.92 -0.02
CA ALA A 208 20.42 14.73 -0.76
C ALA A 208 21.61 13.98 -0.16
N SER A 209 22.51 14.67 0.55
CA SER A 209 23.69 14.03 1.16
C SER A 209 23.38 13.25 2.45
N VAL A 210 22.41 13.70 3.24
CA VAL A 210 22.11 13.14 4.57
C VAL A 210 20.89 12.21 4.53
N ALA A 211 19.93 12.48 3.63
CA ALA A 211 18.69 11.73 3.50
C ALA A 211 18.86 10.20 3.41
N PRO A 212 19.78 9.65 2.59
CA PRO A 212 19.98 8.20 2.52
C PRO A 212 20.38 7.58 3.86
N THR A 213 21.23 8.26 4.62
CA THR A 213 21.70 7.79 5.93
C THR A 213 20.56 7.81 6.95
N MET A 214 19.74 8.86 6.94
CA MET A 214 18.59 8.98 7.85
C MET A 214 17.49 7.96 7.54
N LEU A 215 17.23 7.70 6.26
CA LEU A 215 16.26 6.67 5.84
C LEU A 215 16.76 5.28 6.24
N ALA A 216 18.04 4.98 5.98
CA ALA A 216 18.66 3.72 6.40
C ALA A 216 18.58 3.49 7.92
N LYS A 217 18.74 4.54 8.74
CA LYS A 217 18.55 4.47 10.19
C LYS A 217 17.11 4.10 10.57
N SER A 218 16.13 4.73 9.91
CA SER A 218 14.70 4.49 10.16
C SER A 218 14.29 3.05 9.78
N ILE A 219 14.83 2.56 8.66
CA ILE A 219 14.69 1.18 8.22
C ILE A 219 15.28 0.22 9.27
N ALA A 220 16.51 0.46 9.73
CA ALA A 220 17.17 -0.42 10.69
C ALA A 220 16.41 -0.52 12.02
N GLU A 221 15.86 0.59 12.52
CA GLU A 221 15.00 0.62 13.71
C GLU A 221 13.71 -0.20 13.51
N ALA A 222 13.09 -0.10 12.34
CA ALA A 222 11.92 -0.89 11.99
C ALA A 222 12.24 -2.39 11.82
N GLU A 223 13.39 -2.75 11.24
CA GLU A 223 13.87 -4.13 11.14
C GLU A 223 14.13 -4.76 12.51
N GLU A 224 14.74 -4.02 13.45
CA GLU A 224 14.94 -4.50 14.83
C GLU A 224 13.58 -4.79 15.49
N LYS A 225 12.63 -3.87 15.34
CA LYS A 225 11.27 -4.05 15.88
C LYS A 225 10.55 -5.23 15.21
N TYR A 226 10.69 -5.39 13.90
CA TYR A 226 10.17 -6.53 13.14
C TYR A 226 10.74 -7.85 13.66
N GLU A 227 12.05 -7.94 13.89
CA GLU A 227 12.70 -9.15 14.41
C GLU A 227 12.22 -9.48 15.82
N LYS A 228 12.03 -8.47 16.68
CA LYS A 228 11.49 -8.66 18.02
C LYS A 228 10.06 -9.19 17.98
N LEU A 229 9.20 -8.59 17.16
CA LEU A 229 7.78 -8.96 17.07
C LEU A 229 7.59 -10.33 16.42
N SER A 230 8.34 -10.65 15.37
CA SER A 230 8.29 -11.97 14.72
C SER A 230 8.66 -13.11 15.66
N LYS A 231 9.62 -12.92 16.58
CA LYS A 231 9.97 -13.91 17.60
C LYS A 231 8.91 -14.05 18.69
N ALA A 232 8.14 -13.00 18.95
CA ALA A 232 7.08 -13.00 19.96
C ALA A 232 5.75 -13.55 19.42
N LEU A 233 5.54 -13.50 18.10
CA LEU A 233 4.32 -13.94 17.43
C LEU A 233 4.14 -15.46 17.56
N ASP A 234 2.90 -15.93 17.46
CA ASP A 234 2.62 -17.37 17.40
C ASP A 234 3.42 -18.02 16.25
N PRO A 235 4.20 -19.09 16.50
CA PRO A 235 5.07 -19.66 15.48
C PRO A 235 4.33 -20.19 14.25
N LYS A 236 3.08 -20.66 14.38
CA LYS A 236 2.31 -21.14 13.23
C LYS A 236 1.79 -19.96 12.40
N LEU A 237 1.38 -18.88 13.06
CA LEU A 237 0.97 -17.64 12.40
C LEU A 237 2.15 -17.04 11.63
N TYR A 238 3.32 -16.91 12.27
CA TYR A 238 4.52 -16.41 11.61
C TYR A 238 4.98 -17.31 10.45
N ALA A 239 4.94 -18.64 10.61
CA ALA A 239 5.25 -19.56 9.53
C ALA A 239 4.27 -19.45 8.34
N SER A 240 2.98 -19.22 8.61
CA SER A 240 1.97 -18.97 7.57
C SER A 240 2.24 -17.66 6.82
N TYR A 241 2.62 -16.62 7.56
CA TYR A 241 3.07 -15.34 7.00
C TYR A 241 4.31 -15.53 6.10
N GLN A 242 5.34 -16.23 6.57
CA GLN A 242 6.56 -16.49 5.79
C GLN A 242 6.25 -17.27 4.51
N LYS A 243 5.46 -18.35 4.62
CA LYS A 243 5.03 -19.14 3.45
C LYS A 243 4.31 -18.26 2.43
N ARG A 244 3.48 -17.34 2.91
CA ARG A 244 2.71 -16.46 2.04
C ARG A 244 3.60 -15.49 1.26
N CYS A 245 4.61 -14.94 1.92
CA CYS A 245 5.64 -14.13 1.28
C CYS A 245 6.44 -14.92 0.21
N GLU A 246 6.72 -16.21 0.42
CA GLU A 246 7.35 -17.08 -0.59
C GLU A 246 6.50 -17.22 -1.84
N GLU A 247 5.21 -17.50 -1.64
CA GLU A 247 4.24 -17.70 -2.70
C GLU A 247 4.11 -16.43 -3.53
N ALA A 248 3.97 -15.30 -2.87
CA ALA A 248 3.90 -14.02 -3.52
C ALA A 248 5.14 -13.72 -4.37
N THR A 249 6.34 -13.93 -3.81
CA THR A 249 7.60 -13.71 -4.53
C THR A 249 7.69 -14.58 -5.78
N ARG A 250 7.12 -15.78 -5.73
CA ARG A 250 7.07 -16.71 -6.85
C ARG A 250 6.08 -16.29 -7.92
N GLU A 251 4.93 -15.77 -7.50
CA GLU A 251 3.85 -15.26 -8.37
C GLU A 251 4.28 -14.00 -9.12
N GLY A 252 5.02 -13.09 -8.47
CA GLY A 252 5.59 -11.88 -9.09
C GLY A 252 6.67 -12.10 -10.15
N GLY A 253 7.04 -13.37 -10.42
CA GLY A 253 8.02 -13.75 -11.44
C GLY A 253 9.48 -13.51 -11.01
N LYS A 254 10.40 -14.36 -11.49
CA LYS A 254 11.86 -14.24 -11.28
C LYS A 254 12.49 -13.09 -12.10
N ILE A 255 11.90 -11.90 -12.11
CA ILE A 255 12.33 -10.78 -12.98
C ILE A 255 13.00 -9.65 -12.18
N SER A 256 13.00 -9.67 -10.85
CA SER A 256 13.89 -8.79 -10.10
C SER A 256 15.33 -9.32 -10.19
N GLY A 257 16.12 -8.76 -11.11
CA GLY A 257 17.55 -9.02 -11.27
C GLY A 257 18.41 -8.55 -10.09
N TYR A 258 17.80 -8.11 -8.99
CA TYR A 258 18.48 -7.70 -7.78
C TYR A 258 18.82 -8.93 -6.92
N SER A 259 20.12 -9.10 -6.64
CA SER A 259 20.58 -10.05 -5.63
C SER A 259 19.98 -9.68 -4.28
N LEU A 260 18.98 -10.46 -3.88
CA LEU A 260 18.29 -10.51 -2.59
C LEU A 260 19.06 -9.89 -1.40
N GLY A 261 18.38 -9.01 -0.65
CA GLY A 261 18.58 -8.87 0.80
C GLY A 261 19.33 -7.65 1.31
N SER A 262 19.58 -6.63 0.48
CA SER A 262 20.15 -5.36 0.94
C SER A 262 19.31 -4.18 0.45
N TRP A 263 18.92 -3.29 1.37
CA TRP A 263 18.36 -1.99 1.05
C TRP A 263 19.33 -1.23 0.14
N THR A 264 18.89 -0.94 -1.07
CA THR A 264 19.65 -0.13 -2.01
C THR A 264 18.87 1.15 -2.20
N ILE A 265 19.43 2.27 -1.74
CA ILE A 265 18.82 3.58 -1.95
C ILE A 265 19.21 4.01 -3.37
N PRO A 266 18.23 4.27 -4.26
CA PRO A 266 18.51 4.63 -5.64
C PRO A 266 19.24 5.98 -5.74
N PRO A 267 19.92 6.25 -6.87
CA PRO A 267 20.54 7.55 -7.11
C PRO A 267 19.53 8.68 -7.02
N LEU A 268 19.87 9.77 -6.32
CA LEU A 268 18.92 10.86 -6.10
C LEU A 268 18.85 11.82 -7.29
N ILE A 269 17.63 12.26 -7.59
CA ILE A 269 17.36 13.37 -8.50
C ILE A 269 17.67 14.66 -7.75
N VAL A 270 18.67 15.40 -8.23
CA VAL A 270 19.14 16.63 -7.58
C VAL A 270 18.11 17.76 -7.69
N ASP A 271 17.39 17.82 -8.81
CA ASP A 271 16.33 18.80 -9.07
C ASP A 271 15.15 18.09 -9.75
N GLU A 272 14.13 17.77 -8.97
CA GLU A 272 12.95 17.06 -9.46
C GLU A 272 12.04 17.94 -10.32
N GLU A 273 12.04 19.26 -10.13
CA GLU A 273 11.23 20.16 -10.95
C GLU A 273 11.80 20.22 -12.37
N LEU A 274 13.11 20.42 -12.50
CA LEU A 274 13.80 20.32 -13.79
C LEU A 274 13.65 18.93 -14.40
N TYR A 275 13.68 17.86 -13.59
CA TYR A 275 13.46 16.51 -14.08
C TYR A 275 12.06 16.35 -14.69
N ARG A 276 11.00 16.77 -13.99
CA ARG A 276 9.62 16.73 -14.49
C ARG A 276 9.43 17.58 -15.74
N SER A 277 9.94 18.81 -15.76
CA SER A 277 9.86 19.68 -16.95
C SER A 277 10.54 19.05 -18.16
N SER A 278 11.71 18.44 -17.98
CA SER A 278 12.43 17.77 -19.07
C SER A 278 11.67 16.57 -19.67
N MET A 279 10.73 15.99 -18.92
CA MET A 279 9.89 14.89 -19.38
C MET A 279 8.64 15.37 -20.12
N GLN A 280 8.05 16.48 -19.68
CA GLN A 280 6.93 17.11 -20.38
C GLN A 280 7.33 17.73 -21.73
N ASP A 281 8.57 18.24 -21.86
CA ASP A 281 9.09 18.80 -23.11
C ASP A 281 9.43 17.74 -24.18
N SER A 282 9.44 16.45 -23.82
CA SER A 282 9.76 15.32 -24.70
C SER A 282 8.51 14.68 -25.34
N SER A 283 7.31 15.20 -25.06
CA SER A 283 6.00 14.70 -25.50
C SER A 283 5.53 15.31 -26.84
#